data_AF-A0AA41X4Y7-F1
#
_entry.id   AF-A0AA41X4Y7-F1
#
_cell.length_a   1.000
_cell.length_b   1.000
_cell.length_c   1.000
_cell.angle_alpha   90.00
_cell.angle_beta   90.00
_cell.angle_gamma   90.00
#
_symmetry.space_group_name_H-M   'P 1'
#
loop_
_entity.id
_entity.type
_entity.pdbx_description
1 polymer ?
#
loop_
_entity_poly.entity_id
_entity_poly.type
_entity_poly.pdbx_seq_one_letter_code
_entity_poly.pdbx_strand_id
1 'polypeptide(L)'
;CQTAMYHIIEALVRWMAPITSFTAQEIWETLPGERSEFVFTETWYEGFNNFTQSDTFNDALWHQVLSVKDAANQAMEQARKDGELGGS
;
A
#
# COMPACT_ATOMS: atom_id res chain seq x y z
N CYS A 1 -0.72 5.82 -8.81
CA CYS A 1 -0.27 6.52 -7.59
C CYS A 1 1.20 6.21 -7.28
N GLN A 2 2.14 6.68 -8.11
CA GLN A 2 3.56 6.33 -7.99
C GLN A 2 4.19 6.84 -6.69
N THR A 3 3.89 8.08 -6.30
CA THR A 3 4.43 8.71 -5.09
C THR A 3 4.05 7.96 -3.82
N ALA A 4 2.76 7.66 -3.61
CA ALA A 4 2.32 6.92 -2.41
C ALA A 4 2.99 5.54 -2.30
N MET A 5 3.05 4.79 -3.41
CA MET A 5 3.72 3.49 -3.44
C MET A 5 5.22 3.60 -3.10
N TYR A 6 5.88 4.65 -3.58
CA TYR A 6 7.30 4.91 -3.26
C TYR A 6 7.51 5.10 -1.76
N HIS A 7 6.71 5.94 -1.09
CA HIS A 7 6.83 6.13 0.36
C HIS A 7 6.54 4.84 1.15
N ILE A 8 5.53 4.07 0.72
CA ILE A 8 5.17 2.81 1.38
C ILE A 8 6.31 1.79 1.27
N ILE A 9 6.88 1.61 0.07
CA ILE A 9 7.92 0.60 -0.14
C ILE A 9 9.25 0.99 0.53
N GLU A 10 9.63 2.27 0.53
CA GLU A 10 10.81 2.78 1.24
C GLU A 10 10.74 2.50 2.75
N ALA A 11 9.56 2.64 3.35
CA ALA A 11 9.36 2.31 4.76
C ALA A 11 9.32 0.81 5.02
N LEU A 12 8.51 0.08 4.24
CA LEU A 12 8.27 -1.35 4.44
C LEU A 12 9.55 -2.17 4.34
N VAL A 13 10.41 -1.88 3.37
CA VAL A 13 11.68 -2.61 3.17
C VAL A 13 12.62 -2.46 4.37
N ARG A 14 12.71 -1.26 4.95
CA ARG A 14 13.50 -1.01 6.17
C ARG A 14 12.92 -1.72 7.38
N TRP A 15 11.59 -1.78 7.50
CA TRP A 15 10.91 -2.50 8.59
C TRP A 15 11.07 -4.01 8.48
N MET A 16 11.17 -4.52 7.25
CA MET A 16 11.41 -5.94 6.97
C MET A 16 12.87 -6.35 7.22
N ALA A 17 13.83 -5.43 7.09
CA ALA A 17 15.27 -5.73 7.16
C ALA A 17 15.71 -6.56 8.39
N PRO A 18 15.17 -6.34 9.62
CA PRO A 18 15.53 -7.14 10.79
C PRO A 18 14.97 -8.57 10.82
N ILE A 19 13.97 -8.90 9.99
CA ILE A 19 13.23 -10.18 10.02
C ILE A 19 13.55 -11.02 8.77
N THR A 20 13.44 -10.40 7.59
CA THR A 20 13.67 -11.04 6.28
C THR A 20 14.78 -10.29 5.55
N SER A 21 15.99 -10.32 6.10
CA SER A 21 17.12 -9.47 5.70
C SER A 21 17.52 -9.62 4.23
N PHE A 22 17.62 -10.85 3.71
CA PHE A 22 17.98 -11.10 2.32
C PHE A 22 16.93 -10.55 1.35
N THR A 23 15.65 -10.86 1.59
CA THR A 23 14.54 -10.36 0.77
C THR A 23 14.45 -8.83 0.84
N ALA A 24 14.68 -8.24 2.01
CA ALA A 24 14.71 -6.78 2.14
C ALA A 24 15.83 -6.16 1.29
N GLN A 25 17.02 -6.75 1.29
CA GLN A 25 18.15 -6.30 0.46
C GLN A 25 17.87 -6.48 -1.05
N GLU A 26 17.30 -7.60 -1.47
CA GLU A 26 16.91 -7.81 -2.86
C GLU A 26 15.91 -6.75 -3.34
N ILE A 27 14.90 -6.43 -2.53
CA ILE A 27 13.96 -5.35 -2.85
C ILE A 27 14.70 -4.01 -2.88
N TRP A 28 15.57 -3.73 -1.89
CA TRP A 28 16.33 -2.49 -1.78
C TRP A 28 17.10 -2.15 -3.06
N GLU A 29 17.75 -3.14 -3.67
CA GLU A 29 18.52 -3.00 -4.91
C GLU A 29 17.66 -2.71 -6.14
N THR A 30 16.38 -3.12 -6.12
CA THR A 30 15.44 -2.88 -7.23
C THR A 30 14.71 -1.55 -7.15
N LEU A 31 14.76 -0.87 -6.01
CA LEU A 31 14.04 0.38 -5.81
C LEU A 31 14.70 1.55 -6.55
N PRO A 32 13.92 2.44 -7.18
CA PRO A 32 14.45 3.55 -7.98
C PRO A 32 15.09 4.64 -7.10
N GLY A 33 16.09 5.34 -7.64
CA GLY A 33 16.74 6.49 -6.98
C GLY A 33 18.10 6.15 -6.35
N GLU A 34 18.83 7.19 -5.96
CA GLU A 34 20.12 7.04 -5.27
C GLU A 34 19.91 6.54 -3.84
N ARG A 35 20.69 5.54 -3.44
CA ARG A 35 20.58 4.87 -2.16
C ARG A 35 21.92 4.28 -1.74
N SER A 36 22.08 4.02 -0.44
CA SER A 36 23.23 3.25 0.06
C SER A 36 23.20 1.81 -0.48
N GLU A 37 24.38 1.17 -0.48
CA GLU A 37 24.56 -0.20 -0.97
C GLU A 37 23.72 -1.21 -0.19
N PHE A 38 23.53 -1.00 1.12
CA PHE A 38 22.85 -1.95 1.99
C PHE A 38 21.71 -1.29 2.77
N VAL A 39 20.54 -1.92 2.78
CA VAL A 39 19.41 -1.48 3.63
C VAL A 39 19.79 -1.45 5.11
N PHE A 40 20.76 -2.28 5.52
CA PHE A 40 21.24 -2.36 6.91
C PHE A 40 21.99 -1.12 7.39
N THR A 41 22.43 -0.25 6.47
CA THR A 41 23.10 1.02 6.79
C THR A 41 22.15 2.20 6.88
N GLU A 42 20.85 1.98 6.62
CA GLU A 42 19.83 3.00 6.64
C GLU A 42 19.15 3.12 8.02
N THR A 43 18.60 4.31 8.28
CA THR A 43 17.73 4.58 9.43
C THR A 43 16.26 4.39 9.07
N TRP A 44 15.38 4.54 10.06
CA TRP A 44 13.93 4.55 9.84
C TRP A 44 13.52 5.60 8.80
N TYR A 45 12.48 5.29 8.03
CA TYR A 45 11.98 6.17 6.99
C TYR A 45 11.26 7.39 7.58
N GLU A 46 11.79 8.58 7.31
CA GLU A 46 11.26 9.85 7.84
C GLU A 46 10.33 10.58 6.87
N GLY A 47 10.12 10.04 5.65
CA GLY A 47 9.29 10.67 4.63
C GLY A 47 7.83 10.86 5.03
N PHE A 48 7.37 10.21 6.10
CA PHE A 48 6.02 10.37 6.64
C PHE A 48 5.84 11.58 7.58
N ASN A 49 6.91 12.19 8.06
CA ASN A 49 6.83 13.25 9.07
C ASN A 49 6.01 14.47 8.63
N ASN A 50 5.90 14.69 7.32
CA ASN A 50 5.12 15.78 6.72
C ASN A 50 3.66 15.39 6.42
N PHE A 51 3.26 14.14 6.66
CA PHE A 51 1.89 13.69 6.44
C PHE A 51 1.11 13.84 7.74
N THR A 52 0.18 14.79 7.75
CA THR A 52 -0.81 14.93 8.81
C THR A 52 -2.06 14.11 8.49
N GLN A 53 -2.72 13.58 9.51
CA GLN A 53 -4.01 12.95 9.32
C GLN A 53 -4.99 13.97 8.72
N SER A 54 -5.76 13.54 7.71
CA SER A 54 -6.81 14.37 7.14
C SER A 54 -8.05 14.29 8.01
N ASP A 55 -8.62 15.43 8.40
CA ASP A 55 -9.92 15.46 9.06
C ASP A 55 -11.04 14.97 8.13
N THR A 56 -10.90 15.21 6.83
CA THR A 56 -11.89 14.85 5.80
C THR A 56 -11.73 13.40 5.34
N PHE A 57 -10.51 12.98 4.98
CA PHE A 57 -10.22 11.64 4.47
C PHE A 57 -9.69 10.72 5.58
N ASN A 58 -10.44 10.63 6.67
CA ASN A 58 -10.10 9.85 7.85
C ASN A 58 -10.51 8.37 7.73
N ASP A 59 -10.15 7.59 8.74
CA ASP A 59 -10.42 6.15 8.80
C ASP A 59 -11.92 5.83 8.77
N ALA A 60 -12.77 6.67 9.39
CA ALA A 60 -14.21 6.46 9.40
C ALA A 60 -14.81 6.59 7.99
N LEU A 61 -14.35 7.57 7.20
CA LEU A 61 -14.74 7.70 5.80
C LEU A 61 -14.28 6.48 4.99
N TRP A 62 -13.02 6.05 5.15
CA TRP A 62 -12.50 4.88 4.42
C TRP A 62 -13.24 3.59 4.78
N HIS A 63 -13.63 3.40 6.05
CA HIS A 63 -14.47 2.28 6.46
C HIS A 63 -15.85 2.32 5.80
N GLN A 64 -16.47 3.51 5.71
CA GLN A 64 -17.73 3.67 4.98
C GLN A 64 -17.56 3.31 3.50
N VAL A 65 -16.51 3.81 2.84
CA VAL A 65 -16.23 3.50 1.43
C VAL A 65 -16.07 1.98 1.22
N LEU A 66 -15.32 1.30 2.10
CA LEU A 66 -15.15 -0.15 2.04
C LEU A 66 -16.48 -0.89 2.20
N SER A 67 -17.33 -0.49 3.15
CA SER A 67 -18.66 -1.10 3.34
C SER A 67 -19.56 -0.96 2.11
N VAL A 68 -19.55 0.20 1.46
CA VAL A 68 -20.31 0.46 0.23
C VAL A 68 -19.76 -0.38 -0.92
N LYS A 69 -18.42 -0.45 -1.06
CA LYS A 69 -17.77 -1.30 -2.06
C LYS A 69 -18.16 -2.77 -1.89
N ASP A 70 -18.21 -3.27 -0.67
CA ASP A 70 -18.55 -4.67 -0.40
C ASP A 70 -20.02 -4.97 -0.73
N ALA A 71 -20.94 -4.07 -0.36
CA ALA A 71 -22.35 -4.18 -0.75
C ALA A 71 -22.54 -4.12 -2.28
N ALA A 72 -21.82 -3.22 -2.97
CA ALA A 72 -21.84 -3.12 -4.42
C ALA A 72 -21.29 -4.39 -5.09
N ASN A 73 -20.19 -4.95 -4.57
CA ASN A 73 -19.62 -6.22 -5.06
C ASN A 73 -20.62 -7.37 -4.92
N GLN A 74 -21.33 -7.44 -3.79
CA GLN A 74 -22.35 -8.47 -3.59
C GLN A 74 -23.50 -8.35 -4.60
N ALA A 75 -23.98 -7.13 -4.86
CA ALA A 75 -25.03 -6.88 -5.85
C ALA A 75 -24.55 -7.21 -7.28
N MET A 76 -23.33 -6.82 -7.65
CA MET A 76 -22.74 -7.15 -8.95
C MET A 76 -22.59 -8.66 -9.15
N GLU A 77 -22.18 -9.38 -8.10
CA GLU A 77 -22.06 -10.84 -8.18
C GLU A 77 -23.43 -11.52 -8.31
N GLN A 78 -24.46 -10.98 -7.66
CA GLN A 78 -25.84 -11.46 -7.86
C GLN A 78 -26.32 -11.23 -9.30
N ALA A 79 -26.16 -10.02 -9.82
CA ALA A 79 -26.51 -9.72 -11.21
C ALA A 79 -25.72 -10.55 -12.24
N ARG A 80 -24.47 -10.94 -11.93
CA ARG A 80 -23.70 -11.90 -12.75
C ARG A 80 -24.32 -13.31 -12.72
N LYS A 81 -24.77 -13.78 -11.56
CA LYS A 81 -25.47 -15.08 -11.44
C LYS A 81 -26.81 -15.08 -12.16
N ASP A 82 -27.49 -13.93 -12.16
CA ASP A 82 -28.78 -13.74 -12.83
C ASP A 82 -28.62 -13.55 -14.37
N GLY A 83 -27.38 -13.55 -14.86
CA GLY A 83 -27.05 -13.43 -16.29
C GLY A 83 -27.18 -12.01 -16.85
N GLU A 84 -27.44 -11.02 -15.99
CA GLU A 84 -27.56 -9.60 -16.34
C GLU A 84 -26.19 -8.94 -16.56
N LEU A 85 -25.13 -9.52 -15.98
CA LEU A 85 -23.74 -9.07 -16.14
C LEU A 85 -22.84 -10.21 -16.67
N GLY A 86 -22.06 -9.90 -17.69
CA GLY A 86 -21.03 -10.81 -18.23
C GLY A 86 -19.78 -10.91 -17.37
N GLY A 87 -18.92 -11.89 -17.66
CA GLY A 87 -17.54 -11.91 -17.16
C GLY A 87 -16.74 -10.76 -17.78
N SER A 88 -15.93 -10.07 -16.97
CA SER A 88 -14.78 -9.32 -17.50
C SER A 88 -13.58 -10.24 -17.61
#